data_AF-K1SD89-F1
#
_entry.id   AF-K1SD89-F1
#
_cell.length_a   1.000
_cell.length_b   1.000
_cell.length_c   1.000
_cell.angle_alpha   90.00
_cell.angle_beta   90.00
_cell.angle_gamma   90.00
#
_symmetry.space_group_name_H-M   'P 1'
#
loop_
_entity.id
_entity.type
_entity.pdbx_description
1 polymer ?
#
loop_
_entity_poly.entity_id
_entity_poly.type
_entity_poly.pdbx_seq_one_letter_code
_entity_poly.pdbx_strand_id
1 'polypeptide(L)'
;LSRRIAYEDVLSIVDTCFMPYGVESDQYSVIGEILDYKKTVNKITEEEIYIMKIDTNGLVYDVCINKEDLLGEPQIGRRFKGNIWMQGCIRYMN
;
A
#
# COMPACT_ATOMS: atom_id res chain seq x y z
N LEU A 1 36.11 5.60 17.60
CA LEU A 1 34.84 5.89 16.89
C LEU A 1 34.10 4.59 16.55
N SER A 2 33.90 3.72 17.55
CA SER A 2 33.53 2.31 17.31
C SER A 2 32.58 1.77 18.40
N ARG A 3 31.64 2.59 18.85
CA ARG A 3 30.62 2.19 19.84
C ARG A 3 29.26 2.94 19.71
N ARG A 4 28.97 3.47 18.52
CA ARG A 4 27.73 4.22 18.20
C ARG A 4 27.02 3.76 16.92
N ILE A 5 27.41 2.62 16.33
CA ILE A 5 26.86 2.12 15.05
C ILE A 5 25.96 0.88 15.26
N ALA A 6 25.75 0.45 16.51
CA ALA A 6 25.26 -0.91 16.77
C ALA A 6 23.77 -1.06 17.12
N TYR A 7 22.96 -0.01 17.37
CA TYR A 7 21.64 -0.25 17.98
C TYR A 7 20.54 0.82 17.79
N GLU A 8 20.68 1.76 16.87
CA GLU A 8 19.57 2.64 16.51
C GLU A 8 19.18 2.36 15.05
N ASP A 9 17.92 1.95 14.87
CA ASP A 9 17.17 2.06 13.61
C ASP A 9 17.25 0.99 12.51
N VAL A 10 17.77 -0.22 12.74
CA VAL A 10 17.61 -1.30 11.73
C VAL A 10 16.13 -1.70 11.51
N LEU A 11 15.25 -1.45 12.49
CA LEU A 11 13.82 -1.76 12.43
C LEU A 11 12.93 -0.60 11.92
N SER A 12 13.47 0.60 11.71
CA SER A 12 12.80 1.73 11.03
C SER A 12 13.18 1.85 9.55
N ILE A 13 14.22 1.14 9.10
CA ILE A 13 14.71 1.21 7.71
C ILE A 13 13.74 0.62 6.66
N VAL A 14 12.67 -0.08 7.04
CA VAL A 14 11.63 -0.56 6.10
C VAL A 14 10.34 0.21 6.31
N ASP A 15 10.40 1.54 6.14
CA ASP A 15 9.26 2.44 6.37
C ASP A 15 8.14 2.28 5.32
N THR A 16 8.51 1.85 4.11
CA THR A 16 7.60 1.63 2.98
C THR A 16 8.25 0.66 1.99
N CYS A 17 7.47 -0.24 1.40
CA CYS A 17 7.98 -1.26 0.48
C CYS A 17 7.19 -1.20 -0.83
N PHE A 18 7.87 -1.29 -1.95
CA PHE A 18 7.29 -1.50 -3.27
C PHE A 18 8.18 -2.48 -4.04
N MET A 19 7.86 -3.77 -3.94
CA MET A 19 8.72 -4.83 -4.48
C MET A 19 7.94 -5.75 -5.40
N PRO A 20 8.50 -6.18 -6.55
CA PRO A 20 7.85 -7.16 -7.39
C PRO A 20 7.63 -8.46 -6.61
N TYR A 21 6.46 -9.06 -6.81
CA TYR A 21 6.03 -10.27 -6.12
C TYR A 21 5.51 -11.28 -7.15
N GLY A 22 5.89 -12.56 -7.04
CA GLY A 22 5.40 -13.60 -7.95
C GLY A 22 6.13 -13.64 -9.31
N VAL A 23 5.51 -14.33 -10.27
CA VAL A 23 6.08 -14.62 -11.61
C VAL A 23 5.74 -13.52 -12.62
N GLU A 24 4.68 -12.76 -12.35
CA GLU A 24 4.13 -11.74 -13.25
C GLU A 24 4.65 -10.34 -12.88
N SER A 25 4.90 -9.51 -13.89
CA SER A 25 5.49 -8.16 -13.74
C SER A 25 4.59 -7.16 -13.01
N ASP A 26 3.32 -7.49 -12.87
CA ASP A 26 2.27 -6.56 -12.44
C ASP A 26 1.88 -6.77 -10.98
N GLN A 27 2.50 -7.75 -10.32
CA GLN A 27 2.26 -8.07 -8.91
C GLN A 27 3.33 -7.44 -8.03
N TYR A 28 2.90 -6.72 -6.98
CA TYR A 28 3.79 -6.01 -6.07
C TYR A 28 3.39 -6.22 -4.61
N SER A 29 4.37 -6.42 -3.73
CA SER A 29 4.16 -6.32 -2.29
C SER A 29 4.37 -4.88 -1.86
N VAL A 30 3.36 -4.30 -1.22
CA VAL A 30 3.36 -2.89 -0.82
C VAL A 30 3.13 -2.71 0.67
N ILE A 31 3.86 -1.74 1.24
CA ILE A 31 3.62 -1.20 2.58
C ILE A 31 3.63 0.31 2.43
N GLY A 32 2.51 0.96 2.76
CA GLY A 32 2.34 2.40 2.59
C GLY A 32 1.33 2.99 3.55
N GLU A 33 1.38 4.30 3.73
CA GLU A 33 0.45 5.05 4.58
C GLU A 33 -0.87 5.29 3.86
N ILE A 34 -1.99 5.07 4.55
CA ILE A 34 -3.33 5.41 4.05
C ILE A 34 -3.53 6.91 4.23
N LEU A 35 -3.59 7.64 3.12
CA LEU A 35 -3.86 9.08 3.10
C LEU A 35 -5.36 9.39 3.12
N ASP A 36 -6.16 8.55 2.48
CA ASP A 36 -7.61 8.69 2.39
C ASP A 36 -8.25 7.32 2.09
N TYR A 37 -9.53 7.15 2.41
CA TYR A 37 -10.27 5.96 2.03
C TYR A 37 -11.76 6.22 1.89
N LYS A 38 -12.41 5.45 1.02
CA LYS A 38 -13.87 5.42 0.89
C LYS A 38 -14.37 4.00 0.75
N LYS A 39 -15.56 3.76 1.27
CA LYS A 39 -16.31 2.52 1.08
C LYS A 39 -17.33 2.71 -0.04
N THR A 40 -17.41 1.77 -0.96
CA THR A 40 -18.42 1.76 -2.03
C THR A 40 -18.87 0.34 -2.31
N VAL A 41 -19.96 0.18 -3.05
CA VAL A 41 -20.44 -1.11 -3.52
C VAL A 41 -20.01 -1.29 -4.98
N ASN A 42 -19.45 -2.44 -5.32
CA ASN A 42 -19.17 -2.81 -6.70
C ASN A 42 -20.50 -3.03 -7.42
N LYS A 43 -20.75 -2.29 -8.51
CA LYS A 43 -22.03 -2.36 -9.24
C LYS A 43 -22.27 -3.67 -10.00
N ILE A 44 -21.22 -4.46 -10.20
CA ILE A 44 -21.28 -5.73 -10.95
C ILE A 44 -21.43 -6.90 -9.98
N THR A 45 -20.63 -6.94 -8.91
CA THR A 45 -20.66 -8.05 -7.94
C THR A 45 -21.57 -7.78 -6.74
N GLU A 46 -22.03 -6.54 -6.55
CA GLU A 46 -22.79 -6.06 -5.39
C GLU A 46 -22.03 -6.15 -4.05
N GLU A 47 -20.72 -6.39 -4.10
CA GLU A 47 -19.88 -6.51 -2.91
C GLU A 47 -19.40 -5.16 -2.40
N GLU A 48 -19.23 -5.07 -1.08
CA GLU A 48 -18.63 -3.89 -0.44
C GLU A 48 -17.11 -3.89 -0.67
N ILE A 49 -16.58 -2.81 -1.23
CA ILE A 49 -15.15 -2.60 -1.47
C ILE A 49 -14.65 -1.34 -0.77
N TYR A 50 -13.40 -1.37 -0.33
CA TYR A 50 -12.66 -0.19 0.06
C TYR A 50 -11.79 0.29 -1.08
N ILE A 51 -11.80 1.60 -1.30
CA ILE A 51 -10.86 2.29 -2.18
C ILE A 51 -10.01 3.19 -1.28
N MET A 52 -8.70 2.89 -1.20
CA MET A 52 -7.75 3.55 -0.31
C MET A 52 -6.69 4.28 -1.14
N LYS A 53 -6.45 5.54 -0.83
CA LYS A 53 -5.28 6.27 -1.34
C LYS A 53 -4.09 5.95 -0.45
N ILE A 54 -3.06 5.37 -1.05
CA ILE A 54 -1.86 4.90 -0.35
C ILE A 54 -0.65 5.67 -0.85
N ASP A 55 0.16 6.15 0.08
CA ASP A 55 1.50 6.67 -0.19
C ASP A 55 2.55 5.62 0.15
N THR A 56 3.32 5.23 -0.86
CA THR A 56 4.51 4.39 -0.70
C THR A 56 5.75 5.18 -1.10
N ASN A 57 6.38 5.84 -0.13
CA ASN A 57 7.62 6.60 -0.31
C ASN A 57 7.53 7.71 -1.38
N GLY A 58 6.43 8.46 -1.42
CA GLY A 58 6.14 9.50 -2.40
C GLY A 58 5.42 9.00 -3.66
N LEU A 59 5.26 7.68 -3.83
CA LEU A 59 4.40 7.12 -4.87
C LEU A 59 2.97 7.00 -4.33
N VAL A 60 2.10 7.91 -4.76
CA VAL A 60 0.69 7.94 -4.35
C VAL A 60 -0.21 7.31 -5.41
N TYR A 61 -0.98 6.30 -5.01
CA TYR A 61 -1.90 5.56 -5.87
C TYR A 61 -3.12 5.07 -5.09
N ASP A 62 -4.15 4.64 -5.80
CA ASP A 62 -5.37 4.10 -5.19
C ASP A 62 -5.35 2.56 -5.25
N VAL A 63 -5.68 1.91 -4.12
CA VAL A 63 -5.84 0.45 -4.00
C VAL A 63 -7.29 0.14 -3.70
N CYS A 64 -7.84 -0.81 -4.45
CA CYS A 64 -9.18 -1.34 -4.26
C CYS A 64 -9.09 -2.74 -3.66
N ILE A 65 -9.83 -3.01 -2.58
CA ILE A 65 -9.89 -4.33 -1.94
C ILE A 65 -11.32 -4.65 -1.52
N ASN A 66 -11.73 -5.91 -1.63
CA ASN A 66 -12.99 -6.35 -1.05
C ASN A 66 -12.94 -6.19 0.48
N LYS A 67 -14.03 -5.73 1.09
CA LYS A 67 -14.12 -5.59 2.54
C LYS A 67 -13.84 -6.89 3.27
N GLU A 68 -14.28 -8.03 2.75
CA GLU A 68 -14.11 -9.35 3.37
C GLU A 68 -12.64 -9.83 3.33
N ASP A 69 -11.85 -9.34 2.36
CA ASP A 69 -10.42 -9.66 2.24
C ASP A 69 -9.53 -8.72 3.07
N LEU A 70 -10.08 -7.60 3.57
CA LEU A 70 -9.34 -6.65 4.37
C LEU A 70 -9.28 -7.09 5.84
N LEU A 71 -8.06 -7.34 6.33
CA LEU A 71 -7.84 -7.60 7.74
C LEU A 71 -7.80 -6.29 8.53
N GLY A 72 -8.81 -6.10 9.40
CA GLY A 72 -8.96 -4.91 10.23
C GLY A 72 -9.73 -3.79 9.53
N GLU A 73 -9.58 -2.57 10.03
CA GLU A 73 -10.28 -1.39 9.50
C GLU A 73 -9.29 -0.32 8.98
N PRO A 74 -9.56 0.26 7.80
CA PRO A 74 -8.73 1.31 7.23
C PRO A 74 -8.92 2.60 8.02
N GLN A 75 -7.82 3.31 8.28
CA GLN A 75 -7.83 4.63 8.91
C GLN A 75 -6.70 5.47 8.34
N ILE A 76 -6.94 6.78 8.21
CA ILE A 76 -5.92 7.74 7.78
C ILE A 76 -4.74 7.69 8.76
N GLY A 77 -3.51 7.66 8.25
CA GLY A 77 -2.28 7.56 9.04
C GLY A 77 -1.92 6.13 9.47
N ARG A 78 -2.78 5.12 9.22
CA ARG A 78 -2.39 3.71 9.36
C ARG A 78 -1.66 3.22 8.12
N ARG A 79 -0.93 2.12 8.27
CA ARG A 79 -0.26 1.46 7.15
C ARG A 79 -1.13 0.35 6.56
N PHE A 80 -1.27 0.38 5.23
CA PHE A 80 -1.70 -0.77 4.46
C PHE A 80 -0.49 -1.67 4.17
N LYS A 81 -0.67 -2.99 4.29
CA LYS A 81 0.31 -4.00 3.88
C LYS A 81 -0.42 -5.08 3.08
N GLY A 82 -0.01 -5.28 1.84
CA GLY A 82 -0.66 -6.27 0.99
C GLY A 82 0.08 -6.52 -0.30
N ASN A 83 -0.27 -7.62 -0.96
CA ASN A 83 0.15 -7.87 -2.34
C ASN A 83 -0.94 -7.33 -3.26
N ILE A 84 -0.55 -6.47 -4.19
CA ILE A 84 -1.45 -5.80 -5.12
C ILE A 84 -1.11 -6.17 -6.55
N TRP A 85 -2.11 -6.02 -7.41
CA TRP A 85 -1.91 -5.97 -8.84
C TRP A 85 -1.91 -4.51 -9.25
N MET A 86 -0.79 -4.04 -9.77
CA MET A 86 -0.65 -2.66 -10.25
C MET A 86 -1.04 -2.59 -11.72
N GLN A 87 -2.03 -1.77 -12.03
CA GLN A 87 -2.46 -1.50 -13.39
C GLN A 87 -2.45 0.01 -13.64
N GLY A 88 -1.98 0.42 -14.82
CA GLY A 88 -2.01 1.80 -15.30
C GLY A 88 -0.64 2.36 -15.64
N CYS A 89 -0.58 3.67 -15.88
CA CYS A 89 0.64 4.39 -16.20
C CYS A 89 0.87 5.51 -15.18
N ILE A 90 2.05 5.57 -14.59
CA ILE A 90 2.48 6.72 -13.78
C ILE A 90 2.64 7.91 -14.72
N ARG A 91 1.80 8.94 -14.56
CA ARG A 91 1.94 10.19 -15.29
C ARG A 91 2.80 11.14 -14.48
N TYR A 92 4.03 11.38 -14.92
CA TYR A 92 4.84 12.49 -14.43
C TYR A 92 4.20 13.79 -14.94
N MET A 93 3.69 14.61 -14.02
CA MET A 93 3.34 15.99 -14.33
C MET A 93 4.65 16.79 -14.29
N ASN A 94 5.11 17.23 -15.47
CA ASN A 94 6.17 18.23 -15.59
C ASN A 94 5.69 19.60 -15.09
#